data_AF-A0A2G2YNX1-F1
#
_entry.id   AF-A0A2G2YNX1-F1
#
_cell.length_a   1.000
_cell.length_b   1.000
_cell.length_c   1.000
_cell.angle_alpha   90.00
_cell.angle_beta   90.00
_cell.angle_gamma   90.00
#
_symmetry.space_group_name_H-M   'P 1'
#
loop_
_entity.id
_entity.type
_entity.pdbx_description
1 polymer ?
#
loop_
_entity_poly.entity_id
_entity_poly.type
_entity_poly.pdbx_seq_one_letter_code
_entity_poly.pdbx_strand_id
1 'polypeptide(L)'
;MAIPLQFSTISTHSDLSLPETRTFRFPKPFSAVVRCSAGEAAPSSSATAESEFDAKVFQKNLTRSANYNRKGFGHKEATLELMNREYTSDIIKKLKENGYEYTWGNVTVKLAESYGFCWGVERAVQIAYEARKQFPTERIWITNEIIHNPTVNKRLEDMEVKNIPLEEGKKNFDVVDKGDVVVLPAFGAVVDEMLVLSDKKIQIVDTTCPWVTKV
;
A
#
# COMPACT_ATOMS: atom_id res chain seq x y z
N MET A 1 53.42 39.13 -24.29
CA MET A 1 53.49 37.88 -25.07
C MET A 1 53.16 36.72 -24.14
N ALA A 2 51.99 36.11 -24.29
CA ALA A 2 51.65 34.78 -23.79
C ALA A 2 50.37 34.33 -24.49
N ILE A 3 50.38 33.10 -24.97
CA ILE A 3 49.56 32.50 -26.02
C ILE A 3 48.25 31.92 -25.44
N PRO A 4 47.09 32.04 -26.11
CA PRO A 4 45.85 31.37 -25.70
C PRO A 4 45.81 29.94 -26.26
N LEU A 5 45.38 28.98 -25.44
CA LEU A 5 45.09 27.61 -25.89
C LEU A 5 43.58 27.39 -25.96
N GLN A 6 43.10 27.15 -27.18
CA GLN A 6 41.74 26.71 -27.50
C GLN A 6 41.61 25.19 -27.39
N PHE A 7 40.47 24.79 -26.82
CA PHE A 7 39.62 23.61 -27.05
C PHE A 7 40.19 22.33 -27.66
N SER A 8 39.89 21.20 -27.00
CA SER A 8 39.52 19.95 -27.67
C SER A 8 38.59 19.13 -26.77
N THR A 9 37.33 19.03 -27.15
CA THR A 9 36.33 18.10 -26.61
C THR A 9 36.62 16.69 -27.11
N ILE A 10 36.84 15.74 -26.20
CA ILE A 10 36.99 14.32 -26.53
C ILE A 10 35.65 13.63 -26.26
N SER A 11 34.95 13.25 -27.34
CA SER A 11 33.86 12.28 -27.30
C SER A 11 34.45 10.88 -27.14
N THR A 12 34.11 10.19 -26.06
CA THR A 12 34.41 8.76 -25.88
C THR A 12 33.19 7.95 -26.33
N HIS A 13 33.21 7.52 -27.60
CA HIS A 13 32.38 6.43 -28.10
C HIS A 13 32.86 5.14 -27.43
N SER A 14 31.99 4.51 -26.63
CA SER A 14 32.26 3.19 -26.03
C SER A 14 31.38 2.16 -26.74
N ASP A 15 31.87 1.64 -27.86
CA ASP A 15 31.28 0.47 -28.53
C ASP A 15 31.75 -0.81 -27.82
N LEU A 16 30.97 -1.25 -26.82
CA LEU A 16 31.11 -2.57 -26.23
C LEU A 16 30.19 -3.55 -26.97
N SER A 17 30.79 -4.37 -27.81
CA SER A 17 30.16 -5.53 -28.44
C SER A 17 29.98 -6.65 -27.40
N LEU A 18 28.74 -7.11 -27.25
CA LEU A 18 28.38 -8.28 -26.43
C LEU A 18 28.37 -9.54 -27.30
N PRO A 19 28.89 -10.69 -26.82
CA PRO A 19 28.79 -11.94 -27.54
C PRO A 19 27.39 -12.57 -27.43
N GLU A 20 26.93 -13.15 -28.53
CA GLU A 20 25.66 -13.83 -28.69
C GLU A 20 25.50 -15.03 -27.73
N THR A 21 24.48 -15.00 -26.87
CA THR A 21 24.04 -16.18 -26.13
C THR A 21 22.89 -16.87 -26.85
N ARG A 22 23.21 -18.06 -27.39
CA ARG A 22 22.32 -19.04 -28.01
C ARG A 22 21.07 -19.32 -27.18
N THR A 23 19.92 -19.20 -27.83
CA THR A 23 18.62 -19.71 -27.38
C THR A 23 18.58 -21.24 -27.48
N PHE A 24 18.51 -21.93 -26.34
CA PHE A 24 18.19 -23.36 -26.32
C PHE A 24 16.67 -23.54 -26.44
N ARG A 25 16.22 -23.95 -27.63
CA ARG A 25 14.86 -24.44 -27.87
C ARG A 25 14.79 -25.91 -27.44
N PHE A 26 14.00 -26.22 -26.42
CA PHE A 26 13.61 -27.59 -26.10
C PHE A 26 12.50 -28.08 -27.05
N PRO A 27 12.63 -29.26 -27.67
CA PRO A 27 11.59 -29.82 -28.53
C PRO A 27 10.44 -30.40 -27.70
N LYS A 28 9.19 -30.07 -28.08
CA LYS A 28 7.96 -30.69 -27.56
C LYS A 28 7.86 -32.14 -28.05
N PRO A 29 7.48 -33.11 -27.20
CA PRO A 29 7.07 -34.42 -27.68
C PRO A 29 5.60 -34.38 -28.12
N PHE A 30 5.37 -34.88 -29.34
CA PHE A 30 4.07 -35.27 -29.87
C PHE A 30 3.64 -36.62 -29.27
N SER A 31 2.42 -36.71 -28.76
CA SER A 31 1.58 -37.93 -28.62
C SER A 31 0.33 -37.55 -27.81
N ALA A 32 -0.89 -38.00 -28.07
CA ALA A 32 -1.51 -38.72 -29.16
C ALA A 32 -3.00 -38.34 -29.06
N VAL A 33 -3.67 -38.09 -30.19
CA VAL A 33 -5.11 -37.82 -30.23
C VAL A 33 -5.84 -39.14 -30.00
N VAL A 34 -6.53 -39.28 -28.87
CA VAL A 34 -7.52 -40.33 -28.64
C VAL A 34 -8.90 -39.69 -28.72
N ARG A 35 -9.61 -40.01 -29.81
CA ARG A 35 -11.05 -39.78 -29.99
C ARG A 35 -11.80 -40.91 -29.30
N CYS A 36 -12.75 -40.59 -28.43
CA CYS A 36 -13.82 -41.52 -28.04
C CYS A 36 -15.18 -40.82 -28.22
N SER A 37 -16.09 -41.55 -28.87
CA SER A 37 -17.41 -41.13 -29.32
C SER A 37 -18.45 -41.09 -28.20
N ALA A 38 -19.54 -40.38 -28.50
CA ALA A 38 -20.70 -40.10 -27.66
C ALA A 38 -21.41 -41.33 -27.07
N GLY A 39 -21.99 -41.13 -25.88
CA GLY A 39 -23.05 -41.93 -25.30
C GLY A 39 -23.84 -41.08 -24.31
N GLU A 40 -25.11 -40.81 -24.62
CA GLU A 40 -26.07 -40.09 -23.77
C GLU A 40 -26.58 -40.99 -22.63
N ALA A 41 -26.72 -40.41 -21.43
CA ALA A 41 -27.90 -40.54 -20.56
C ALA A 41 -27.66 -39.76 -19.25
N ALA A 42 -28.51 -38.77 -18.98
CA ALA A 42 -28.71 -38.17 -17.66
C ALA A 42 -29.65 -39.09 -16.81
N PRO A 43 -29.80 -38.91 -15.48
CA PRO A 43 -30.50 -37.73 -14.98
C PRO A 43 -29.96 -37.12 -13.65
N SER A 44 -30.28 -35.83 -13.53
CA SER A 44 -30.63 -35.08 -12.31
C SER A 44 -29.83 -35.30 -11.02
N SER A 45 -29.00 -34.31 -10.69
CA SER A 45 -29.06 -33.73 -9.35
C SER A 45 -28.94 -32.22 -9.47
N SER A 46 -29.79 -31.54 -8.70
CA SER A 46 -30.02 -30.10 -8.67
C SER A 46 -28.73 -29.31 -8.45
N ALA A 47 -28.22 -28.70 -9.51
CA ALA A 47 -27.29 -27.58 -9.38
C ALA A 47 -28.11 -26.35 -8.98
N THR A 48 -28.14 -26.05 -7.69
CA THR A 48 -28.35 -24.68 -7.23
C THR A 48 -27.34 -23.81 -7.98
N ALA A 49 -27.84 -22.89 -8.81
CA ALA A 49 -27.01 -21.89 -9.45
C ALA A 49 -26.48 -20.95 -8.37
N GLU A 50 -25.36 -21.32 -7.76
CA GLU A 50 -24.52 -20.38 -7.02
C GLU A 50 -24.01 -19.39 -8.05
N SER A 51 -24.49 -18.14 -7.98
CA SER A 51 -23.93 -17.05 -8.75
C SER A 51 -22.45 -16.95 -8.40
N GLU A 52 -21.57 -17.23 -9.36
CA GLU A 52 -20.13 -17.11 -9.21
C GLU A 52 -19.78 -15.71 -8.68
N PHE A 53 -19.23 -15.64 -7.46
CA PHE A 53 -18.92 -14.37 -6.82
C PHE A 53 -17.74 -13.69 -7.53
N ASP A 54 -18.01 -12.58 -8.20
CA ASP A 54 -16.97 -11.75 -8.84
C ASP A 54 -16.42 -10.72 -7.86
N ALA A 55 -15.25 -11.02 -7.29
CA ALA A 55 -14.53 -10.15 -6.37
C ALA A 55 -14.19 -8.77 -6.96
N LYS A 56 -13.92 -8.67 -8.26
CA LYS A 56 -13.55 -7.40 -8.91
C LYS A 56 -14.77 -6.50 -9.05
N VAL A 57 -15.91 -7.07 -9.43
CA VAL A 57 -17.18 -6.33 -9.50
C VAL A 57 -17.58 -5.87 -8.10
N PHE A 58 -17.46 -6.73 -7.09
CA PHE A 58 -17.71 -6.37 -5.70
C PHE A 58 -16.84 -5.18 -5.25
N GLN A 59 -15.52 -5.26 -5.42
CA GLN A 59 -14.61 -4.19 -4.98
C GLN A 59 -14.88 -2.86 -5.72
N LYS A 60 -15.20 -2.92 -7.02
CA LYS A 60 -15.59 -1.75 -7.81
C LYS A 60 -16.90 -1.11 -7.31
N ASN A 61 -17.86 -1.92 -6.87
CA ASN A 61 -19.11 -1.41 -6.31
C ASN A 61 -18.89 -0.83 -4.90
N LEU A 62 -18.11 -1.52 -4.07
CA LEU A 62 -17.78 -1.08 -2.71
C LEU A 62 -17.06 0.27 -2.70
N THR A 63 -16.06 0.45 -3.56
CA THR A 63 -15.29 1.70 -3.68
C THR A 63 -16.12 2.91 -4.14
N ARG A 64 -17.32 2.68 -4.68
CA ARG A 64 -18.28 3.72 -5.09
C ARG A 64 -19.40 3.93 -4.07
N SER A 65 -19.46 3.11 -3.03
CA SER A 65 -20.48 3.21 -1.99
C SER A 65 -20.28 4.46 -1.13
N ALA A 66 -21.37 4.95 -0.53
CA ALA A 66 -21.33 6.15 0.31
C ALA A 66 -20.49 5.97 1.58
N ASN A 67 -20.39 4.73 2.08
CA ASN A 67 -19.68 4.40 3.31
C ASN A 67 -18.20 4.05 3.07
N TYR A 68 -17.67 4.32 1.87
CA TYR A 68 -16.28 4.02 1.52
C TYR A 68 -15.53 5.31 1.20
N ASN A 69 -14.56 5.67 2.03
CA ASN A 69 -13.69 6.80 1.80
C ASN A 69 -12.26 6.37 1.52
N ARG A 70 -11.73 6.81 0.37
CA ARG A 70 -10.31 6.67 0.03
C ARG A 70 -9.60 8.01 -0.11
N LYS A 71 -10.32 9.13 -0.19
CA LYS A 71 -9.75 10.43 -0.59
C LYS A 71 -9.23 11.26 0.59
N GLY A 72 -9.57 10.89 1.82
CA GLY A 72 -9.38 11.73 3.01
C GLY A 72 -10.64 12.56 3.31
N PHE A 73 -10.54 13.47 4.28
CA PHE A 73 -11.66 14.22 4.85
C PHE A 73 -11.48 15.74 4.76
N GLY A 74 -10.47 16.21 4.01
CA GLY A 74 -10.22 17.64 3.84
C GLY A 74 -9.47 18.27 5.01
N HIS A 75 -8.75 17.46 5.78
CA HIS A 75 -7.90 17.90 6.89
C HIS A 75 -6.41 17.69 6.61
N LYS A 76 -6.05 17.67 5.32
CA LYS A 76 -4.72 17.28 4.84
C LYS A 76 -3.63 18.20 5.39
N GLU A 77 -3.78 19.51 5.26
CA GLU A 77 -2.76 20.49 5.65
C GLU A 77 -2.45 20.38 7.16
N ALA A 78 -3.49 20.45 8.00
CA ALA A 78 -3.35 20.34 9.44
C ALA A 78 -2.73 19.00 9.88
N THR A 79 -3.05 17.92 9.16
CA THR A 79 -2.52 16.59 9.43
C THR A 79 -1.05 16.45 9.03
N LEU A 80 -0.68 16.99 7.87
CA LEU A 80 0.72 17.00 7.43
C LEU A 80 1.60 17.86 8.33
N GLU A 81 1.09 18.98 8.84
CA GLU A 81 1.80 19.79 9.85
C GLU A 81 2.05 18.99 11.14
N LEU A 82 1.03 18.26 11.62
CA LEU A 82 1.18 17.38 12.78
C LEU A 82 2.24 16.29 12.52
N MET A 83 2.15 15.61 11.38
CA MET A 83 3.11 14.57 10.99
C MET A 83 4.53 15.12 10.87
N ASN A 84 4.71 16.29 10.28
CA ASN A 84 6.03 16.93 10.19
C ASN A 84 6.60 17.21 11.57
N ARG A 85 5.79 17.70 12.51
CA ARG A 85 6.24 17.93 13.89
C ARG A 85 6.62 16.62 14.61
N GLU A 86 5.92 15.53 14.34
CA GLU A 86 6.14 14.24 15.01
C GLU A 86 7.31 13.44 14.43
N TYR A 87 7.52 13.50 13.12
CA TYR A 87 8.43 12.60 12.40
C TYR A 87 9.65 13.29 11.78
N THR A 88 9.80 14.61 11.96
CA THR A 88 11.00 15.34 11.53
C THR A 88 11.79 15.87 12.73
N SER A 89 13.04 16.26 12.51
CA SER A 89 13.93 16.75 13.56
C SER A 89 14.91 17.79 13.05
N ASP A 90 15.41 18.63 13.96
CA ASP A 90 16.36 19.70 13.63
C ASP A 90 17.68 19.18 13.07
N ILE A 91 18.12 18.00 13.51
CA ILE A 91 19.34 17.37 12.98
C ILE A 91 19.21 17.03 11.49
N ILE A 92 18.03 16.54 11.08
CA ILE A 92 17.74 16.23 9.69
C ILE A 92 17.69 17.51 8.85
N LYS A 93 17.07 18.57 9.38
CA LYS A 93 17.07 19.89 8.74
C LYS A 93 18.50 20.41 8.54
N LYS A 94 19.32 20.33 9.58
CA LYS A 94 20.73 20.74 9.54
C LYS A 94 21.55 19.95 8.52
N LEU A 95 21.37 18.63 8.44
CA LEU A 95 22.04 17.80 7.44
C LEU A 95 21.64 18.21 6.01
N LYS A 96 20.34 18.44 5.76
CA LYS A 96 19.86 18.90 4.44
C LYS A 96 20.44 20.25 4.02
N GLU A 97 20.50 21.21 4.94
CA GLU A 97 21.05 22.54 4.69
C GLU A 97 22.57 22.52 4.40
N ASN A 98 23.27 21.46 4.80
CA ASN A 98 24.71 21.28 4.59
C ASN A 98 25.04 20.24 3.49
N GLY A 99 24.12 19.98 2.55
CA GLY A 99 24.37 19.07 1.44
C GLY A 99 24.41 17.60 1.85
N TYR A 100 23.54 17.21 2.79
CA TYR A 100 23.40 15.84 3.32
C TYR A 100 24.58 15.33 4.16
N GLU A 101 25.49 16.21 4.59
CA GLU A 101 26.63 15.84 5.42
C GLU A 101 26.92 16.94 6.45
N TYR A 102 27.20 16.55 7.70
CA TYR A 102 27.60 17.49 8.73
C TYR A 102 28.52 16.84 9.76
N THR A 103 29.53 17.59 10.23
CA THR A 103 30.52 17.13 11.20
C THR A 103 30.31 17.82 12.56
N TRP A 104 30.07 17.04 13.61
CA TRP A 104 30.05 17.48 15.00
C TRP A 104 31.31 16.98 15.71
N GLY A 105 32.25 17.90 15.99
CA GLY A 105 33.53 17.53 16.62
C GLY A 105 34.32 16.58 15.73
N ASN A 106 34.51 15.34 16.21
CA ASN A 106 35.21 14.27 15.49
C ASN A 106 34.28 13.27 14.78
N VAL A 107 32.96 13.50 14.75
CA VAL A 107 31.98 12.62 14.12
C VAL A 107 31.35 13.28 12.91
N THR A 108 31.43 12.63 11.75
CA THR A 108 30.75 13.04 10.52
C THR A 108 29.53 12.16 10.27
N VAL A 109 28.37 12.78 10.09
CA VAL A 109 27.12 12.11 9.75
C VAL A 109 26.77 12.43 8.31
N LYS A 110 26.43 11.41 7.54
CA LYS A 110 25.91 11.53 6.18
C LYS A 110 24.48 11.03 6.13
N LEU A 111 23.61 11.78 5.46
CA LEU A 111 22.20 11.44 5.25
C LEU A 111 22.03 10.92 3.83
N ALA A 112 21.29 9.83 3.66
CA ALA A 112 20.92 9.38 2.33
C ALA A 112 20.01 10.42 1.64
N GLU A 113 20.12 10.59 0.33
CA GLU A 113 19.25 11.51 -0.42
C GLU A 113 17.78 11.06 -0.38
N SER A 114 17.55 9.75 -0.40
CA SER A 114 16.23 9.12 -0.30
C SER A 114 16.08 8.43 1.05
N TYR A 115 15.25 8.99 1.93
CA TYR A 115 15.01 8.46 3.26
C TYR A 115 13.61 8.86 3.78
N GLY A 116 13.13 8.16 4.81
CA GLY A 116 11.85 8.47 5.45
C GLY A 116 10.65 7.80 4.79
N PHE A 117 9.48 8.42 4.94
CA PHE A 117 8.23 7.89 4.38
C PHE A 117 8.20 8.02 2.86
N CYS A 118 7.81 6.93 2.19
CA CYS A 118 7.42 7.03 0.79
C CYS A 118 6.03 7.66 0.69
N TRP A 119 5.68 8.15 -0.50
CA TRP A 119 4.38 8.79 -0.75
C TRP A 119 3.17 7.94 -0.30
N GLY A 120 3.24 6.62 -0.50
CA GLY A 120 2.16 5.72 -0.09
C GLY A 120 1.99 5.64 1.43
N VAL A 121 3.10 5.62 2.17
CA VAL A 121 3.11 5.62 3.64
C VAL A 121 2.62 6.96 4.18
N GLU A 122 3.15 8.07 3.67
CA GLU A 122 2.74 9.42 4.09
C GLU A 122 1.23 9.60 3.91
N ARG A 123 0.71 9.24 2.73
CA ARG A 123 -0.72 9.27 2.43
C ARG A 123 -1.54 8.40 3.38
N ALA A 124 -1.06 7.20 3.70
CA ALA A 124 -1.82 6.27 4.53
C ALA A 124 -1.95 6.78 5.97
N VAL A 125 -0.84 7.23 6.55
CA VAL A 125 -0.81 7.82 7.90
C VAL A 125 -1.63 9.11 7.95
N GLN A 126 -1.51 9.96 6.94
CA GLN A 126 -2.30 11.18 6.80
C GLN A 126 -3.81 10.86 6.82
N ILE A 127 -4.29 9.95 5.98
CA ILE A 127 -5.72 9.63 5.93
C ILE A 127 -6.21 9.02 7.26
N ALA A 128 -5.39 8.20 7.92
CA ALA A 128 -5.73 7.65 9.24
C ALA A 128 -5.87 8.75 10.31
N TYR A 129 -4.97 9.74 10.32
CA TYR A 129 -5.06 10.88 11.22
C TYR A 129 -6.27 11.77 10.90
N GLU A 130 -6.56 11.99 9.61
CA GLU A 130 -7.77 12.70 9.18
C GLU A 130 -9.04 11.97 9.64
N ALA A 131 -9.08 10.64 9.58
CA ALA A 131 -10.21 9.85 10.04
C ALA A 131 -10.47 10.11 11.53
N ARG A 132 -9.42 10.13 12.37
CA ARG A 132 -9.60 10.45 13.79
C ARG A 132 -10.14 11.85 14.02
N LYS A 133 -9.72 12.83 13.22
CA LYS A 133 -10.21 14.21 13.32
C LYS A 133 -11.66 14.35 12.84
N GLN A 134 -12.01 13.64 11.76
CA GLN A 134 -13.34 13.64 11.18
C GLN A 134 -14.37 13.00 12.11
N PHE A 135 -13.97 11.90 12.75
CA PHE A 135 -14.80 11.13 13.66
C PHE A 135 -14.21 11.29 15.05
N PRO A 136 -14.55 12.32 15.83
CA PRO A 136 -13.92 12.55 17.13
C PRO A 136 -14.44 11.64 18.24
N THR A 137 -15.64 11.06 18.09
CA THR A 137 -16.32 10.30 19.16
C THR A 137 -16.55 8.84 18.82
N GLU A 138 -16.57 8.50 17.54
CA GLU A 138 -16.82 7.15 17.05
C GLU A 138 -15.65 6.23 17.39
N ARG A 139 -15.92 4.93 17.57
CA ARG A 139 -14.82 3.97 17.72
C ARG A 139 -14.20 3.75 16.36
N ILE A 140 -12.87 3.92 16.31
CA ILE A 140 -12.09 3.65 15.11
C ILE A 140 -11.30 2.39 15.32
N TRP A 141 -11.49 1.45 14.41
CA TRP A 141 -10.75 0.20 14.35
C TRP A 141 -9.77 0.24 13.19
N ILE A 142 -8.67 -0.49 13.30
CA ILE A 142 -7.76 -0.76 12.19
C ILE A 142 -7.59 -2.28 12.06
N THR A 143 -7.69 -2.79 10.82
CA THR A 143 -7.72 -4.25 10.60
C THR A 143 -6.37 -4.92 10.85
N ASN A 144 -5.28 -4.15 10.78
CA ASN A 144 -3.92 -4.56 11.13
C ASN A 144 -3.11 -3.29 11.46
N GLU A 145 -1.81 -3.39 11.67
CA GLU A 145 -0.96 -2.20 11.71
C GLU A 145 -1.06 -1.34 10.42
N ILE A 146 -1.05 -0.01 10.58
CA ILE A 146 -1.18 0.92 9.44
C ILE A 146 -0.02 0.74 8.45
N ILE A 147 1.17 0.56 9.01
CA ILE A 147 2.45 0.26 8.37
C ILE A 147 3.31 -0.53 9.37
N HIS A 148 4.36 -1.22 8.91
CA HIS A 148 5.36 -1.89 9.76
C HIS A 148 6.28 -0.91 10.50
N ASN A 149 5.72 -0.07 11.36
CA ASN A 149 6.44 0.90 12.18
C ASN A 149 5.78 1.02 13.56
N PRO A 150 6.43 0.52 14.63
CA PRO A 150 5.84 0.50 15.96
C PRO A 150 5.54 1.91 16.50
N THR A 151 6.38 2.90 16.18
CA THR A 151 6.16 4.29 16.62
C THR A 151 4.88 4.87 16.02
N VAL A 152 4.64 4.65 14.73
CA VAL A 152 3.43 5.14 14.05
C VAL A 152 2.18 4.43 14.55
N ASN A 153 2.25 3.11 14.75
CA ASN A 153 1.13 2.36 15.30
C ASN A 153 0.82 2.75 16.74
N LYS A 154 1.85 2.99 17.57
CA LYS A 154 1.66 3.46 18.93
C LYS A 154 0.98 4.83 18.94
N ARG A 155 1.36 5.70 18.01
CA ARG A 155 0.74 7.01 17.88
C ARG A 155 -0.74 6.94 17.51
N LEU A 156 -1.14 6.00 16.65
CA LEU A 156 -2.56 5.73 16.35
C LEU A 156 -3.31 5.17 17.57
N GLU A 157 -2.68 4.30 18.34
CA GLU A 157 -3.24 3.79 19.60
C GLU A 157 -3.47 4.92 20.62
N ASP A 158 -2.51 5.86 20.75
CA ASP A 158 -2.65 7.05 21.60
C ASP A 158 -3.76 8.00 21.10
N MET A 159 -4.12 7.89 19.82
CA MET A 159 -5.27 8.56 19.19
C MET A 159 -6.55 7.70 19.29
N GLU A 160 -6.57 6.68 20.13
CA GLU A 160 -7.71 5.77 20.35
C GLU A 160 -8.17 5.01 19.09
N VAL A 161 -7.27 4.79 18.14
CA VAL A 161 -7.48 3.85 17.03
C VAL A 161 -7.09 2.46 17.49
N LYS A 162 -8.07 1.56 17.58
CA LYS A 162 -7.91 0.22 18.17
C LYS A 162 -7.62 -0.82 17.09
N ASN A 163 -6.73 -1.76 17.37
CA ASN A 163 -6.58 -2.93 16.51
C ASN A 163 -7.79 -3.85 16.64
N ILE A 164 -8.23 -4.43 15.53
CA ILE A 164 -9.19 -5.53 15.56
C ILE A 164 -8.53 -6.73 16.25
N PRO A 165 -9.16 -7.32 17.29
CA PRO A 165 -8.59 -8.44 18.01
C PRO A 165 -8.51 -9.69 17.13
N LEU A 166 -7.51 -10.52 17.42
CA LEU A 166 -7.35 -11.82 16.80
C LEU A 166 -7.86 -12.91 17.74
N GLU A 167 -8.78 -13.73 17.24
CA GLU A 167 -9.29 -14.93 17.92
C GLU A 167 -8.91 -16.14 17.07
N GLU A 168 -8.16 -17.07 17.66
CA GLU A 168 -7.68 -18.29 16.98
C GLU A 168 -6.94 -18.02 15.65
N GLY A 169 -6.24 -16.87 15.58
CA GLY A 169 -5.50 -16.46 14.38
C GLY A 169 -6.36 -15.80 13.29
N LYS A 170 -7.65 -15.58 13.53
CA LYS A 170 -8.55 -14.85 12.63
C LYS A 170 -8.98 -13.52 13.26
N LYS A 171 -9.22 -12.51 12.43
CA LYS A 171 -9.72 -11.21 12.88
C LYS A 171 -11.16 -11.35 13.33
N ASN A 172 -11.47 -10.96 14.56
CA ASN A 172 -12.83 -10.93 15.07
C ASN A 172 -13.49 -9.59 14.72
N PHE A 173 -14.36 -9.58 13.70
CA PHE A 173 -15.14 -8.41 13.29
C PHE A 173 -16.45 -8.23 14.09
N ASP A 174 -16.76 -9.10 15.04
CA ASP A 174 -17.97 -8.98 15.89
C ASP A 174 -17.86 -7.87 16.92
N VAL A 175 -16.64 -7.42 17.23
CA VAL A 175 -16.43 -6.24 18.08
C VAL A 175 -16.77 -4.92 17.39
N VAL A 176 -17.00 -4.95 16.07
CA VAL A 176 -17.29 -3.76 15.28
C VAL A 176 -18.79 -3.63 15.08
N ASP A 177 -19.35 -2.54 15.60
CA ASP A 177 -20.78 -2.26 15.52
C ASP A 177 -21.11 -1.26 14.41
N LYS A 178 -22.39 -1.20 14.06
CA LYS A 178 -22.89 -0.18 13.15
C LYS A 178 -22.64 1.22 13.74
N GLY A 179 -22.04 2.09 12.93
CA GLY A 179 -21.67 3.45 13.33
C GLY A 179 -20.19 3.60 13.71
N ASP A 180 -19.47 2.49 13.89
CA ASP A 180 -18.02 2.51 14.00
C ASP A 180 -17.37 2.86 12.64
N VAL A 181 -16.06 3.11 12.68
CA VAL A 181 -15.22 3.36 11.52
C VAL A 181 -14.11 2.32 11.48
N VAL A 182 -13.83 1.76 10.31
CA VAL A 182 -12.74 0.80 10.11
C VAL A 182 -11.76 1.32 9.08
N VAL A 183 -10.50 1.43 9.51
CA VAL A 183 -9.36 1.82 8.68
C VAL A 183 -8.72 0.57 8.10
N LEU A 184 -8.58 0.53 6.77
CA LEU A 184 -7.80 -0.49 6.07
C LEU A 184 -6.35 0.01 5.94
N PRO A 185 -5.33 -0.83 6.21
CA PRO A 185 -3.94 -0.41 6.25
C PRO A 185 -3.36 -0.13 4.86
N ALA A 186 -2.13 0.41 4.80
CA ALA A 186 -1.49 0.77 3.53
C ALA A 186 -1.29 -0.43 2.58
N PHE A 187 -1.23 -1.64 3.14
CA PHE A 187 -1.06 -2.91 2.43
C PHE A 187 -2.37 -3.47 1.84
N GLY A 188 -3.52 -2.87 2.18
CA GLY A 188 -4.84 -3.33 1.79
C GLY A 188 -5.46 -4.34 2.75
N ALA A 189 -6.63 -4.83 2.34
CA ALA A 189 -7.40 -5.84 3.05
C ALA A 189 -7.87 -6.92 2.08
N VAL A 190 -8.05 -8.14 2.57
CA VAL A 190 -8.57 -9.24 1.76
C VAL A 190 -10.06 -9.02 1.47
N VAL A 191 -10.55 -9.63 0.38
CA VAL A 191 -11.93 -9.43 -0.09
C VAL A 191 -12.95 -9.85 0.96
N ASP A 192 -12.68 -10.92 1.71
CA ASP A 192 -13.56 -11.40 2.78
C ASP A 192 -13.72 -10.38 3.91
N GLU A 193 -12.64 -9.68 4.29
CA GLU A 193 -12.71 -8.60 5.29
C GLU A 193 -13.60 -7.46 4.78
N MET A 194 -13.43 -7.08 3.51
CA MET A 194 -14.23 -6.03 2.89
C MET A 194 -15.71 -6.41 2.77
N LEU A 195 -16.02 -7.69 2.50
CA LEU A 195 -17.38 -8.22 2.48
C LEU A 195 -18.05 -8.08 3.85
N VAL A 196 -17.40 -8.61 4.89
CA VAL A 196 -17.93 -8.56 6.27
C VAL A 196 -18.20 -7.12 6.71
N LEU A 197 -17.29 -6.19 6.42
CA LEU A 197 -17.43 -4.78 6.77
C LEU A 197 -18.54 -4.08 5.97
N SER A 198 -18.65 -4.39 4.68
CA SER A 198 -19.69 -3.86 3.79
C SER A 198 -21.08 -4.33 4.23
N ASP A 199 -21.23 -5.61 4.58
CA ASP A 199 -22.51 -6.19 5.01
C ASP A 199 -23.00 -5.60 6.33
N LYS A 200 -22.07 -5.28 7.24
CA LYS A 200 -22.34 -4.56 8.49
C LYS A 200 -22.63 -3.05 8.27
N LYS A 201 -22.47 -2.54 7.04
CA LYS A 201 -22.70 -1.13 6.65
C LYS A 201 -21.86 -0.12 7.46
N ILE A 202 -20.63 -0.51 7.77
CA ILE A 202 -19.66 0.30 8.54
C ILE A 202 -19.01 1.36 7.64
N GLN A 203 -18.53 2.46 8.23
CA GLN A 203 -17.71 3.43 7.51
C GLN A 203 -16.30 2.88 7.28
N ILE A 204 -15.91 2.67 6.03
CA ILE A 204 -14.59 2.14 5.64
C ILE A 204 -13.71 3.31 5.22
N VAL A 205 -12.55 3.44 5.85
CA VAL A 205 -11.48 4.36 5.47
C VAL A 205 -10.33 3.57 4.87
N ASP A 206 -10.22 3.60 3.55
CA ASP A 206 -9.22 2.86 2.82
C ASP A 206 -7.93 3.68 2.64
N THR A 207 -6.88 3.28 3.37
CA THR A 207 -5.55 3.89 3.26
C THR A 207 -4.62 3.17 2.29
N THR A 208 -5.10 2.13 1.59
CA THR A 208 -4.30 1.28 0.69
C THR A 208 -3.52 2.13 -0.31
N CYS A 209 -2.22 1.88 -0.37
CA CYS A 209 -1.33 2.53 -1.32
C CYS A 209 -1.82 2.31 -2.75
N PRO A 210 -1.99 3.36 -3.58
CA PRO A 210 -2.41 3.22 -4.97
C PRO A 210 -1.50 2.31 -5.81
N TRP A 211 -0.23 2.18 -5.45
CA TRP A 211 0.70 1.25 -6.09
C TRP A 211 0.42 -0.21 -5.71
N VAL A 212 -0.12 -0.47 -4.52
CA VAL A 212 -0.54 -1.82 -4.08
C VAL A 212 -1.83 -2.23 -4.77
N THR A 213 -2.82 -1.33 -4.88
CA THR A 213 -4.10 -1.65 -5.55
C THR A 213 -3.96 -1.96 -7.04
N LYS A 214 -2.85 -1.56 -7.66
CA LYS A 214 -2.60 -1.83 -9.08
C LYS A 214 -2.19 -3.29 -9.35
N VAL A 215 -1.58 -3.95 -8.36
CA VAL A 215 -1.11 -5.33 -8.44
C VAL A 215 -2.30 -6.27 -8.29
#